data_AF-A0A1G0NLW4-F1
#
_entry.id   AF-A0A1G0NLW4-F1
#
_cell.length_a   1.000
_cell.length_b   1.000
_cell.length_c   1.000
_cell.angle_alpha   90.00
_cell.angle_beta   90.00
_cell.angle_gamma   90.00
#
_symmetry.space_group_name_H-M   'P 1'
#
loop_
_entity.id
_entity.type
_entity.pdbx_description
1 polymer ?
#
loop_
_entity_poly.entity_id
_entity_poly.type
_entity_poly.pdbx_seq_one_letter_code
_entity_poly.pdbx_strand_id
1 'polypeptide(L)'
;MRKLLIALSMVLSPLTVAHAEVSVGIGISVPGVSIGINLPAYPRLVRVPGYPVYYSPGVNFNYFFYDGLYWVFQGDYWYASSWYNGPWERVDRDYVPLYVLRVPVRYYRQPPPYFRGWRADQPPRWGEHWGRDWEQRRTGWDQWNRRAAPTPAPLPSYQRNYSGERYPRAVEQQRSIRTERYRYQPREAVTQQHYQKNRSQGGPQDRGPGNKNDNRGPDHR
;
A
#
# COMPACT_ATOMS: atom_id res chain seq x y z
N MET A 1 -3.52 -77.56 1.22
CA MET A 1 -2.66 -76.87 0.22
C MET A 1 -3.58 -76.22 -0.81
N ARG A 2 -3.80 -74.92 -0.83
CA ARG A 2 -2.94 -73.89 -1.44
C ARG A 2 -3.47 -72.50 -1.04
N LYS A 3 -2.54 -71.56 -0.88
CA LYS A 3 -2.69 -70.26 -0.22
C LYS A 3 -3.47 -69.25 -1.09
N LEU A 4 -4.40 -68.51 -0.48
CA LEU A 4 -4.94 -67.26 -1.02
C LEU A 4 -3.84 -66.19 -0.96
N LEU A 5 -3.55 -65.55 -2.09
CA LEU A 5 -2.80 -64.29 -2.15
C LEU A 5 -3.79 -63.20 -2.56
N ILE A 6 -4.25 -62.41 -1.60
CA ILE A 6 -4.93 -61.14 -1.89
C ILE A 6 -3.86 -60.06 -1.77
N ALA A 7 -3.50 -59.48 -2.91
CA ALA A 7 -2.64 -58.32 -2.98
C ALA A 7 -3.41 -57.10 -2.47
N LEU A 8 -2.99 -56.55 -1.33
CA LEU A 8 -3.51 -55.30 -0.78
C LEU A 8 -2.67 -54.14 -1.34
N SER A 9 -3.13 -53.56 -2.44
CA SER A 9 -2.56 -52.34 -3.01
C SER A 9 -2.98 -51.14 -2.17
N MET A 10 -2.14 -50.72 -1.22
CA MET A 10 -2.28 -49.42 -0.54
C MET A 10 -2.00 -48.30 -1.55
N VAL A 11 -3.07 -47.67 -2.04
CA VAL A 11 -3.00 -46.40 -2.78
C VAL A 11 -2.68 -45.30 -1.77
N LEU A 12 -1.45 -44.81 -1.82
CA LEU A 12 -1.01 -43.65 -1.04
C LEU A 12 -1.43 -42.38 -1.78
N SER A 13 -2.59 -41.84 -1.44
CA SER A 13 -3.06 -40.54 -1.95
C SER A 13 -2.20 -39.41 -1.37
N PRO A 14 -1.61 -38.51 -2.17
CA PRO A 14 -0.98 -37.33 -1.62
C PRO A 14 -2.05 -36.42 -1.02
N LEU A 15 -1.90 -36.08 0.25
CA LEU A 15 -2.62 -34.99 0.90
C LEU A 15 -2.21 -33.69 0.20
N THR A 16 -3.03 -33.23 -0.74
CA THR A 16 -2.94 -31.87 -1.24
C THR A 16 -3.32 -30.95 -0.08
N VAL A 17 -2.32 -30.29 0.51
CA VAL A 17 -2.58 -29.18 1.42
C VAL A 17 -3.23 -28.09 0.58
N ALA A 18 -4.54 -27.95 0.73
CA ALA A 18 -5.26 -26.81 0.19
C ALA A 18 -4.71 -25.55 0.90
N HIS A 19 -3.85 -24.81 0.21
CA HIS A 19 -3.56 -23.45 0.62
C HIS A 19 -4.86 -22.66 0.42
N ALA A 20 -5.62 -22.47 1.49
CA ALA A 20 -6.62 -21.42 1.54
C ALA A 20 -5.84 -20.10 1.39
N GLU A 21 -5.73 -19.63 0.15
CA GLU A 21 -5.41 -18.24 -0.13
C GLU A 21 -6.56 -17.43 0.46
N VAL A 22 -6.45 -17.08 1.74
CA VAL A 22 -7.29 -16.05 2.33
C VAL A 22 -6.84 -14.77 1.64
N SER A 23 -7.48 -14.46 0.52
CA SER A 23 -7.53 -13.12 -0.03
C SER A 23 -8.28 -12.26 0.97
N VAL A 24 -7.62 -11.89 2.07
CA VAL A 24 -8.07 -10.83 2.96
C VAL A 24 -8.28 -9.63 2.06
N GLY A 25 -9.52 -9.15 1.89
CA GLY A 25 -9.83 -8.05 0.98
C GLY A 25 -9.03 -6.81 1.37
N ILE A 26 -7.88 -6.59 0.70
CA ILE A 26 -6.90 -5.58 1.08
C ILE A 26 -7.47 -4.20 0.75
N GLY A 27 -7.46 -3.27 1.71
CA GLY A 27 -8.11 -1.96 1.63
C GLY A 27 -7.58 -0.96 0.59
N ILE A 28 -6.85 -1.42 -0.44
CA ILE A 28 -6.48 -0.58 -1.58
C ILE A 28 -7.60 -0.67 -2.63
N SER A 29 -8.41 0.38 -2.74
CA SER A 29 -9.66 0.32 -3.51
C SER A 29 -9.58 0.90 -4.93
N VAL A 30 -8.65 1.82 -5.20
CA VAL A 30 -8.52 2.48 -6.52
C VAL A 30 -7.05 2.83 -6.84
N PRO A 31 -6.44 2.25 -7.89
CA PRO A 31 -5.11 2.62 -8.33
C PRO A 31 -5.12 3.89 -9.22
N GLY A 32 -4.04 4.66 -9.19
CA GLY A 32 -3.78 5.71 -10.19
C GLY A 32 -4.64 6.96 -10.10
N VAL A 33 -5.12 7.32 -8.91
CA VAL A 33 -5.96 8.52 -8.75
C VAL A 33 -5.15 9.81 -8.78
N SER A 34 -5.70 10.84 -9.42
CA SER A 34 -5.19 12.21 -9.30
C SER A 34 -5.84 12.88 -8.10
N ILE A 35 -5.03 13.33 -7.15
CA ILE A 35 -5.48 14.01 -5.93
C ILE A 35 -5.08 15.49 -5.92
N GLY A 36 -4.62 16.03 -7.05
CA GLY A 36 -4.21 17.44 -7.16
C GLY A 36 -2.86 17.77 -6.49
N ILE A 37 -2.10 16.75 -6.06
CA ILE A 37 -0.72 16.92 -5.63
C ILE A 37 0.19 16.95 -6.85
N ASN A 38 1.01 17.99 -6.95
CA ASN A 38 2.10 18.08 -7.90
C ASN A 38 3.36 18.58 -7.19
N LEU A 39 4.28 17.67 -6.92
CA LEU A 39 5.58 17.97 -6.32
C LEU A 39 6.64 18.01 -7.43
N PRO A 40 7.20 19.19 -7.76
CA PRO A 40 8.17 19.30 -8.86
C PRO A 40 9.50 18.60 -8.55
N ALA A 41 9.81 18.41 -7.26
CA ALA A 41 11.01 17.77 -6.77
C ALA A 41 10.74 17.03 -5.45
N TYR A 42 11.68 16.16 -5.06
CA TYR A 42 11.62 15.41 -3.81
C TYR A 42 11.45 16.34 -2.58
N PRO A 43 10.40 16.16 -1.76
CA PRO A 43 10.11 17.07 -0.67
C PRO A 43 11.09 16.90 0.50
N ARG A 44 11.27 17.98 1.28
CA ARG A 44 12.02 17.92 2.53
C ARG A 44 11.19 17.20 3.60
N LEU A 45 11.56 15.96 3.91
CA LEU A 45 10.96 15.17 4.99
C LEU A 45 11.72 15.38 6.30
N VAL A 46 10.96 15.65 7.36
CA VAL A 46 11.45 15.82 8.74
C VAL A 46 10.74 14.84 9.64
N ARG A 47 11.48 14.20 10.55
CA ARG A 47 10.90 13.25 11.48
C ARG A 47 9.96 13.96 12.46
N VAL A 48 8.80 13.37 12.70
CA VAL A 48 7.91 13.77 13.80
C VAL A 48 8.55 13.31 15.12
N PRO A 49 8.81 14.22 16.09
CA PRO A 49 9.49 13.88 17.34
C PRO A 49 8.79 12.77 18.13
N GLY A 50 9.50 11.67 18.39
CA GLY A 50 8.97 10.50 19.11
C GLY A 50 8.16 9.53 18.25
N TYR A 51 8.11 9.72 16.93
CA TYR A 51 7.38 8.86 16.00
C TYR A 51 8.31 8.25 14.95
N PRO A 52 7.96 7.09 14.36
CA PRO A 52 8.66 6.54 13.21
C PRO A 52 8.21 7.17 11.88
N VAL A 53 7.44 8.27 11.94
CA VAL A 53 6.83 8.95 10.81
C VAL A 53 7.59 10.24 10.49
N TYR A 54 7.71 10.54 9.21
CA TYR A 54 8.18 11.84 8.73
C TYR A 54 6.99 12.63 8.17
N TYR A 55 7.08 13.95 8.21
CA TYR A 55 6.17 14.86 7.53
C TYR A 55 6.97 15.86 6.69
N SER A 56 6.29 16.54 5.76
CA SER A 56 6.90 17.62 4.97
C SER A 56 6.36 18.99 5.36
N PRO A 57 7.14 19.85 6.05
CA PRO A 57 6.66 21.19 6.44
C PRO A 57 6.35 22.10 5.24
N GLY A 58 7.07 21.92 4.13
CA GLY A 58 6.98 22.76 2.93
C GLY A 58 5.94 22.28 1.91
N VAL A 59 5.30 21.13 2.14
CA VAL A 59 4.21 20.64 1.28
C VAL A 59 2.90 21.09 1.89
N ASN A 60 2.08 21.80 1.12
CA ASN A 60 0.76 22.25 1.56
C ASN A 60 -0.29 21.14 1.42
N PHE A 61 -0.02 19.97 2.01
CA PHE A 61 -0.92 18.82 2.09
C PHE A 61 -0.63 18.07 3.40
N ASN A 62 -1.58 17.27 3.88
CA ASN A 62 -1.33 16.35 5.01
C ASN A 62 -0.47 15.19 4.54
N TYR A 63 0.83 15.42 4.48
CA TYR A 63 1.79 14.59 3.75
C TYR A 63 2.79 13.97 4.71
N PHE A 64 2.79 12.64 4.76
CA PHE A 64 3.60 11.85 5.68
C PHE A 64 4.40 10.79 4.92
N PHE A 65 5.46 10.29 5.55
CA PHE A 65 6.19 9.12 5.08
C PHE A 65 6.37 8.15 6.24
N TYR A 66 5.95 6.91 6.03
CA TYR A 66 6.02 5.86 7.04
C TYR A 66 6.16 4.49 6.35
N ASP A 67 7.06 3.69 6.90
CA ASP A 67 7.31 2.30 6.50
C ASP A 67 7.55 2.08 5.00
N GLY A 68 8.10 3.07 4.28
CA GLY A 68 8.40 2.94 2.86
C GLY A 68 7.30 3.42 1.91
N LEU A 69 6.22 3.99 2.43
CA LEU A 69 5.20 4.69 1.64
C LEU A 69 5.06 6.14 2.07
N TYR A 70 4.71 6.97 1.08
CA TYR A 70 4.13 8.29 1.28
C TYR A 70 2.65 8.12 1.55
N TRP A 71 2.14 8.84 2.54
CA TRP A 71 0.75 8.83 2.96
C TRP A 71 0.19 10.25 2.87
N VAL A 72 -0.97 10.40 2.24
CA VAL A 72 -1.67 11.66 2.13
C VAL A 72 -3.07 11.53 2.70
N PHE A 73 -3.47 12.48 3.53
CA PHE A 73 -4.85 12.61 3.97
C PHE A 73 -5.54 13.80 3.29
N GLN A 74 -6.54 13.52 2.45
CA GLN A 74 -7.25 14.54 1.69
C GLN A 74 -8.68 14.12 1.42
N GLY A 75 -9.62 15.06 1.55
CA GLY A 75 -11.02 14.81 1.23
C GLY A 75 -11.62 13.66 2.03
N ASP A 76 -11.17 13.49 3.28
CA ASP A 76 -11.53 12.39 4.19
C ASP A 76 -11.02 10.99 3.82
N TYR A 77 -10.20 10.88 2.77
CA TYR A 77 -9.58 9.63 2.36
C TYR A 77 -8.08 9.63 2.60
N TRP A 78 -7.55 8.44 2.83
CA TRP A 78 -6.12 8.19 2.84
C TRP A 78 -5.66 7.70 1.47
N TYR A 79 -4.51 8.20 1.05
CA TYR A 79 -3.85 7.80 -0.18
C TYR A 79 -2.43 7.39 0.12
N ALA A 80 -1.93 6.40 -0.60
CA ALA A 80 -0.57 5.93 -0.47
C ALA A 80 0.15 5.87 -1.81
N SER A 81 1.47 6.07 -1.78
CA SER A 81 2.34 5.83 -2.92
C SER A 81 3.72 5.41 -2.46
N SER A 82 4.42 4.60 -3.27
CA SER A 82 5.84 4.33 -3.07
C SER A 82 6.76 5.42 -3.63
N TRP A 83 6.19 6.43 -4.31
CA TRP A 83 6.90 7.55 -4.91
C TRP A 83 6.35 8.90 -4.46
N TYR A 84 7.22 9.90 -4.33
CA TYR A 84 6.86 11.13 -3.63
C TYR A 84 5.76 11.95 -4.33
N ASN A 85 5.63 11.83 -5.66
CA ASN A 85 4.64 12.54 -6.46
C ASN A 85 3.60 11.58 -7.06
N GLY A 86 3.33 10.45 -6.39
CA GLY A 86 2.42 9.43 -6.89
C GLY A 86 3.02 8.52 -7.98
N PRO A 87 2.19 7.71 -8.65
CA PRO A 87 0.74 7.69 -8.62
C PRO A 87 0.21 7.30 -7.23
N TRP A 88 -0.98 7.81 -6.92
CA TRP A 88 -1.62 7.60 -5.62
C TRP A 88 -2.64 6.47 -5.70
N GLU A 89 -2.70 5.66 -4.66
CA GLU A 89 -3.74 4.65 -4.47
C GLU A 89 -4.57 4.98 -3.23
N ARG A 90 -5.90 4.88 -3.33
CA ARG A 90 -6.76 5.09 -2.16
C ARG A 90 -6.68 3.90 -1.22
N VAL A 91 -6.44 4.17 0.07
CA VAL A 91 -6.37 3.20 1.15
C VAL A 91 -7.52 3.43 2.12
N ASP A 92 -8.25 2.37 2.44
CA ASP A 92 -9.29 2.40 3.45
C ASP A 92 -8.70 2.67 4.85
N ARG A 93 -9.42 3.47 5.65
CA ARG A 93 -9.04 3.88 7.01
C ARG A 93 -8.67 2.74 7.94
N ASP A 94 -9.20 1.54 7.72
CA ASP A 94 -8.90 0.35 8.53
C ASP A 94 -7.49 -0.20 8.27
N TYR A 95 -6.94 0.08 7.09
CA TYR A 95 -5.64 -0.41 6.64
C TYR A 95 -4.53 0.63 6.81
N VAL A 96 -4.86 1.87 7.21
CA VAL A 96 -3.87 2.90 7.51
C VAL A 96 -3.07 2.49 8.74
N PRO A 97 -1.73 2.55 8.72
CA PRO A 97 -0.93 2.18 9.88
C PRO A 97 -1.18 3.07 11.09
N LEU A 98 -1.17 2.46 12.28
CA LEU A 98 -1.45 3.17 13.53
C LEU A 98 -0.51 4.36 13.75
N TYR A 99 0.77 4.23 13.42
CA TYR A 99 1.72 5.33 13.59
C TYR A 99 1.39 6.56 12.74
N VAL A 100 0.79 6.37 11.55
CA VAL A 100 0.31 7.46 10.70
C VAL A 100 -0.92 8.12 11.34
N LEU A 101 -1.88 7.31 11.80
CA LEU A 101 -3.07 7.81 12.50
C LEU A 101 -2.75 8.53 13.81
N ARG A 102 -1.68 8.14 14.48
CA ARG A 102 -1.24 8.70 15.77
C ARG A 102 -0.46 10.01 15.66
N VAL A 103 -0.11 10.45 14.44
CA VAL A 103 0.62 11.71 14.24
C VAL A 103 -0.17 12.86 14.87
N PRO A 104 0.45 13.75 15.67
CA PRO A 104 -0.29 14.83 16.31
C PRO A 104 -0.88 15.83 15.31
N VAL A 105 -2.04 16.41 15.66
CA VAL A 105 -2.79 17.37 14.83
C VAL A 105 -1.92 18.50 14.27
N ARG A 106 -0.95 19.01 15.05
CA ARG A 106 -0.06 20.10 14.61
C ARG A 106 0.80 19.80 13.37
N TYR A 107 0.95 18.52 13.00
CA TYR A 107 1.75 18.09 11.84
C TYR A 107 0.91 17.93 10.56
N TYR A 108 -0.41 18.06 10.66
CA TYR A 108 -1.30 18.15 9.50
C TYR A 108 -1.21 19.58 8.96
N ARG A 109 -0.76 19.72 7.70
CA ARG A 109 -0.57 21.03 7.07
C ARG A 109 -1.88 21.63 6.54
N GLN A 110 -2.83 20.76 6.23
CA GLN A 110 -4.18 21.11 5.80
C GLN A 110 -5.21 20.30 6.59
N PRO A 111 -5.29 20.49 7.92
CA PRO A 111 -6.22 19.74 8.74
C PRO A 111 -7.67 20.04 8.30
N PRO A 112 -8.54 19.02 8.14
CA PRO A 112 -9.93 19.26 7.82
C PRO A 112 -10.66 20.10 8.89
N PRO A 113 -11.79 20.75 8.56
CA PRO A 113 -12.51 21.60 9.49
C PRO A 113 -12.91 20.91 10.81
N TYR A 114 -13.20 19.61 10.78
CA TYR A 114 -13.59 18.86 11.98
C TYR A 114 -12.43 18.58 12.95
N PHE A 115 -11.18 18.88 12.57
CA PHE A 115 -10.05 18.89 13.52
C PHE A 115 -10.08 20.10 14.45
N ARG A 116 -10.94 21.10 14.20
CA ARG A 116 -11.06 22.27 15.06
C ARG A 116 -11.43 21.85 16.48
N GLY A 117 -10.73 22.42 17.47
CA GLY A 117 -10.91 22.07 18.88
C GLY A 117 -10.18 20.79 19.30
N TRP A 118 -9.61 20.02 18.37
CA TRP A 118 -8.73 18.90 18.73
C TRP A 118 -7.37 19.41 19.19
N ARG A 119 -6.79 18.69 20.15
CA ARG A 119 -5.54 19.06 20.77
C ARG A 119 -4.39 18.94 19.77
N ALA A 120 -3.66 20.03 19.56
CA ALA A 120 -2.53 20.12 18.63
C ALA A 120 -1.39 19.12 18.95
N ASP A 121 -1.25 18.75 20.23
CA ASP A 121 -0.23 17.84 20.74
C ASP A 121 -0.64 16.36 20.77
N GLN A 122 -1.88 16.04 20.39
CA GLN A 122 -2.47 14.71 20.43
C GLN A 122 -2.84 14.23 19.04
N PRO A 123 -3.00 12.91 18.85
CA PRO A 123 -3.55 12.38 17.61
C PRO A 123 -4.97 12.94 17.34
N PRO A 124 -5.37 13.02 16.06
CA PRO A 124 -6.74 13.35 15.70
C PRO A 124 -7.71 12.32 16.29
N ARG A 125 -8.93 12.77 16.64
CA ARG A 125 -9.91 11.92 17.33
C ARG A 125 -10.69 11.08 16.32
N TRP A 126 -9.99 10.12 15.73
CA TRP A 126 -10.54 9.30 14.65
C TRP A 126 -11.80 8.52 15.04
N GLY A 127 -11.91 8.03 16.29
CA GLY A 127 -13.12 7.38 16.78
C GLY A 127 -14.35 8.30 16.81
N GLU A 128 -14.16 9.58 17.16
CA GLU A 128 -15.24 10.58 17.14
C GLU A 128 -15.73 10.85 15.71
N HIS A 129 -14.84 10.81 14.72
CA HIS A 129 -15.17 11.13 13.32
C HIS A 129 -15.63 9.91 12.49
N TRP A 130 -14.98 8.75 12.65
CA TRP A 130 -15.30 7.54 11.89
C TRP A 130 -16.30 6.62 12.58
N GLY A 131 -16.67 6.92 13.82
CA GLY A 131 -17.69 6.22 14.59
C GLY A 131 -17.14 5.05 15.42
N ARG A 132 -18.01 4.57 16.31
CA ARG A 132 -17.67 3.55 17.31
C ARG A 132 -17.29 2.20 16.69
N ASP A 133 -17.88 1.83 15.55
CA ASP A 133 -17.59 0.57 14.88
C ASP A 133 -16.15 0.52 14.37
N TRP A 134 -15.61 1.66 13.93
CA TRP A 134 -14.20 1.77 13.57
C TRP A 134 -13.30 1.62 14.79
N GLU A 135 -13.64 2.32 15.87
CA GLU A 135 -12.87 2.29 17.12
C GLU A 135 -12.85 0.89 17.77
N GLN A 136 -13.98 0.18 17.74
CA GLN A 136 -14.07 -1.21 18.23
C GLN A 136 -13.16 -2.16 17.43
N ARG A 137 -13.18 -2.05 16.10
CA ARG A 137 -12.30 -2.86 15.21
C ARG A 137 -10.81 -2.53 15.41
N ARG A 138 -10.50 -1.34 15.93
CA ARG A 138 -9.12 -0.92 16.26
C ARG A 138 -9.00 -0.62 17.76
N THR A 139 -9.41 -1.56 18.61
CA THR A 139 -9.32 -1.41 20.06
C THR A 139 -7.88 -1.06 20.48
N GLY A 140 -7.72 -0.01 21.30
CA GLY A 140 -6.42 0.47 21.76
C GLY A 140 -5.58 1.16 20.68
N TRP A 141 -6.19 1.60 19.57
CA TRP A 141 -5.46 2.26 18.48
C TRP A 141 -4.69 3.50 18.93
N ASP A 142 -5.08 4.18 19.99
CA ASP A 142 -4.42 5.38 20.53
C ASP A 142 -3.50 5.08 21.73
N GLN A 143 -3.57 3.87 22.28
CA GLN A 143 -2.74 3.40 23.38
C GLN A 143 -1.43 2.81 22.87
N TRP A 144 -0.30 3.46 23.19
CA TRP A 144 1.01 2.95 22.82
C TRP A 144 2.14 3.56 23.65
N ASN A 145 3.25 2.83 23.73
CA ASN A 145 4.47 3.32 24.35
C ASN A 145 5.36 4.01 23.29
N ARG A 146 5.50 5.33 23.39
CA ARG A 146 6.39 6.12 22.51
C ARG A 146 7.84 5.67 22.53
N ARG A 147 8.32 5.12 23.65
CA ARG A 147 9.69 4.63 23.79
C ARG A 147 9.93 3.32 23.07
N ALA A 148 8.86 2.57 22.75
CA ALA A 148 8.90 1.33 22.01
C ALA A 148 8.67 1.53 20.49
N ALA A 149 8.67 2.78 20.02
CA ALA A 149 8.56 3.08 18.60
C ALA A 149 9.68 2.37 17.81
N PRO A 150 9.38 1.73 16.68
CA PRO A 150 10.42 1.15 15.84
C PRO A 150 11.35 2.23 15.29
N THR A 151 12.55 1.83 14.87
CA THR A 151 13.41 2.68 14.05
C THR A 151 12.63 3.14 12.81
N PRO A 152 12.59 4.45 12.51
CA PRO A 152 11.93 4.94 11.30
C PRO A 152 12.54 4.31 10.04
N ALA A 153 11.71 4.06 9.04
CA ALA A 153 12.21 3.66 7.73
C ALA A 153 13.20 4.71 7.20
N PRO A 154 14.29 4.30 6.51
CA PRO A 154 15.19 5.25 5.87
C PRO A 154 14.43 6.05 4.81
N LEU A 155 14.76 7.33 4.65
CA LEU A 155 14.15 8.12 3.58
C LEU A 155 14.64 7.61 2.21
N PRO A 156 13.77 7.48 1.19
CA PRO A 156 14.14 7.03 -0.15
C PRO A 156 14.86 8.16 -0.91
N SER A 157 16.05 8.54 -0.44
CA SER A 157 16.82 9.69 -0.92
C SER A 157 17.23 9.57 -2.39
N TYR A 158 17.32 8.35 -2.94
CA TYR A 158 17.55 8.12 -4.37
C TYR A 158 16.49 8.79 -5.24
N GLN A 159 15.26 9.00 -4.73
CA GLN A 159 14.19 9.67 -5.48
C GLN A 159 14.49 11.15 -5.76
N ARG A 160 15.45 11.77 -5.06
CA ARG A 160 15.89 13.16 -5.34
C ARG A 160 16.40 13.36 -6.76
N ASN A 161 16.89 12.30 -7.41
CA ASN A 161 17.40 12.34 -8.78
C ASN A 161 16.30 12.30 -9.85
N TYR A 162 15.05 12.08 -9.45
CA TYR A 162 13.91 11.89 -10.34
C TYR A 162 12.92 13.02 -10.12
N SER A 163 13.08 14.12 -10.86
CA SER A 163 12.25 15.33 -10.76
C SER A 163 11.84 15.83 -12.14
N GLY A 164 10.73 16.57 -12.23
CA GLY A 164 10.22 17.08 -13.50
C GLY A 164 10.12 15.99 -14.56
N GLU A 165 10.79 16.17 -15.70
CA GLU A 165 10.80 15.22 -16.81
C GLU A 165 11.49 13.88 -16.48
N ARG A 166 12.39 13.85 -15.50
CA ARG A 166 13.05 12.62 -15.03
C ARG A 166 12.17 11.79 -14.11
N TYR A 167 11.00 12.30 -13.70
CA TYR A 167 10.12 11.54 -12.82
C TYR A 167 9.53 10.32 -13.57
N PRO A 168 9.77 9.08 -13.09
CA PRO A 168 9.25 7.90 -13.76
C PRO A 168 7.73 7.84 -13.61
N ARG A 169 7.01 7.90 -14.73
CA ARG A 169 5.53 7.86 -14.73
C ARG A 169 4.98 6.45 -14.86
N ALA A 170 5.74 5.53 -15.46
CA ALA A 170 5.38 4.12 -15.57
C ALA A 170 5.59 3.39 -14.23
N VAL A 171 4.59 2.65 -13.77
CA VAL A 171 4.60 1.93 -12.49
C VAL A 171 5.69 0.85 -12.47
N GLU A 172 5.94 0.21 -13.61
CA GLU A 172 6.96 -0.83 -13.77
C GLU A 172 8.36 -0.25 -13.60
N GLN A 173 8.62 0.92 -14.19
CA GLN A 173 9.89 1.64 -14.05
C GLN A 173 10.10 2.12 -12.61
N GLN A 174 9.05 2.65 -12.00
CA GLN A 174 9.05 3.03 -10.59
C GLN A 174 9.41 1.85 -9.68
N ARG A 175 8.85 0.66 -9.97
CA ARG A 175 9.12 -0.57 -9.23
C ARG A 175 10.56 -1.05 -9.42
N SER A 176 11.08 -1.05 -10.65
CA SER A 176 12.45 -1.54 -10.91
C SER A 176 13.46 -0.69 -10.16
N ILE A 177 13.36 0.64 -10.26
CA ILE A 177 14.23 1.58 -9.55
C ILE A 177 14.12 1.37 -8.03
N ARG A 178 12.91 1.26 -7.47
CA ARG A 178 12.73 1.03 -6.02
C ARG A 178 13.40 -0.27 -5.56
N THR A 179 13.20 -1.34 -6.31
CA THR A 179 13.76 -2.67 -6.00
C THR A 179 15.28 -2.64 -6.00
N GLU A 180 15.88 -1.94 -6.97
CA GLU A 180 17.33 -1.78 -7.08
C GLU A 180 17.91 -0.89 -5.97
N ARG A 181 17.26 0.26 -5.69
CA ARG A 181 17.83 1.38 -4.92
C ARG A 181 17.40 1.47 -3.46
N TYR A 182 16.17 1.09 -3.12
CA TYR A 182 15.64 1.36 -1.77
C TYR A 182 15.97 0.25 -0.77
N ARG A 183 15.79 -1.02 -1.18
CA ARG A 183 16.09 -2.26 -0.42
C ARG A 183 15.53 -2.38 1.01
N TYR A 184 14.78 -1.39 1.50
CA TYR A 184 14.09 -1.44 2.77
C TYR A 184 12.97 -2.49 2.74
N GLN A 185 12.90 -3.31 3.78
CA GLN A 185 11.83 -4.28 3.97
C GLN A 185 10.74 -3.69 4.87
N PRO A 186 9.52 -3.48 4.34
CA PRO A 186 8.43 -2.91 5.11
C PRO A 186 7.89 -3.87 6.19
N ARG A 187 7.44 -3.30 7.29
CA ARG A 187 6.91 -4.01 8.46
C ARG A 187 5.39 -4.12 8.44
N GLU A 188 4.71 -3.15 7.84
CA GLU A 188 3.26 -3.09 7.75
C GLU A 188 2.75 -3.96 6.61
N ALA A 189 1.68 -4.72 6.88
CA ALA A 189 1.03 -5.57 5.88
C ALA A 189 0.56 -4.76 4.66
N VAL A 190 -0.04 -3.59 4.89
CA VAL A 190 -0.50 -2.69 3.80
C VAL A 190 0.65 -2.25 2.90
N THR A 191 1.84 -2.00 3.44
CA THR A 191 2.99 -1.63 2.62
C THR A 191 3.54 -2.82 1.84
N GLN A 192 3.66 -3.98 2.49
CA GLN A 192 4.08 -5.22 1.82
C GLN A 192 3.16 -5.53 0.63
N GLN A 193 1.85 -5.40 0.83
CA GLN A 193 0.85 -5.62 -0.20
C GLN A 193 0.91 -4.58 -1.31
N HIS A 194 1.08 -3.29 -0.99
CA HIS A 194 1.30 -2.25 -2.01
C HIS A 194 2.54 -2.56 -2.86
N TYR A 195 3.59 -3.14 -2.26
CA TYR A 195 4.78 -3.56 -3.00
C TYR A 195 4.53 -4.79 -3.89
N GLN A 196 3.69 -5.74 -3.43
CA GLN A 196 3.32 -6.96 -4.15
C GLN A 196 2.29 -6.73 -5.27
N LYS A 197 1.31 -5.84 -5.10
CA LYS A 197 0.34 -5.50 -6.15
C LYS A 197 1.02 -4.90 -7.38
N ASN A 198 2.00 -4.03 -7.14
CA ASN A 198 2.89 -3.53 -8.19
C ASN A 198 3.74 -4.65 -8.83
N ARG A 199 3.80 -5.84 -8.23
CA ARG A 199 4.43 -7.03 -8.81
C ARG A 199 3.50 -7.82 -9.73
N SER A 200 2.21 -7.92 -9.43
CA SER A 200 1.24 -8.70 -10.23
C SER A 200 0.65 -7.96 -11.42
N GLN A 201 0.59 -6.62 -11.40
CA GLN A 201 0.06 -5.83 -12.52
C GLN A 201 0.96 -5.77 -13.78
N GLY A 202 2.19 -6.30 -13.71
CA GLY A 202 3.16 -6.34 -14.82
C GLY A 202 3.50 -7.74 -15.34
N GLY A 203 2.63 -8.73 -15.13
CA GLY A 203 2.78 -10.06 -15.73
C GLY A 203 2.44 -10.03 -17.23
N PRO A 204 3.03 -10.90 -18.07
CA PRO A 204 2.67 -10.99 -19.49
C PRO A 204 1.17 -11.25 -19.59
N GLN A 205 0.46 -10.34 -20.27
CA GLN A 205 -0.91 -10.52 -20.65
C GLN A 205 -0.93 -11.70 -21.62
N ASP A 206 -1.34 -12.87 -21.13
CA ASP A 206 -1.47 -14.08 -21.90
C ASP A 206 -2.43 -13.77 -23.06
N ARG A 207 -1.86 -13.62 -24.27
CA ARG A 207 -2.62 -13.48 -25.49
C ARG A 207 -3.27 -14.84 -25.69
N GLY A 208 -4.52 -14.96 -25.23
CA GLY A 208 -5.36 -16.12 -25.52
C GLY A 208 -5.29 -16.47 -27.01
N PRO A 209 -5.35 -17.77 -27.35
CA PRO A 209 -5.12 -18.23 -28.71
C PRO A 209 -6.10 -17.53 -29.64
N GLY A 210 -5.53 -16.76 -30.58
CA GLY A 210 -6.27 -16.04 -31.60
C GLY A 210 -7.12 -17.02 -32.40
N ASN A 211 -8.43 -16.78 -32.37
CA ASN A 211 -9.42 -17.49 -33.15
C ASN A 211 -9.14 -17.24 -34.64
N LYS A 212 -8.51 -18.20 -35.32
CA LYS A 212 -8.36 -18.19 -36.78
C LYS A 212 -9.71 -18.57 -37.38
N ASN A 213 -10.44 -17.55 -37.84
CA ASN A 213 -11.49 -17.69 -38.83
C ASN A 213 -10.89 -18.24 -40.13
N ASP A 214 -11.04 -19.54 -40.38
CA ASP A 214 -10.90 -20.10 -41.72
C ASP A 214 -12.20 -19.87 -42.49
N ASN A 215 -12.15 -18.84 -43.32
CA ASN A 215 -13.14 -18.51 -44.33
C ASN A 215 -13.00 -19.52 -45.48
N ARG A 216 -13.84 -20.55 -45.54
CA ARG A 216 -14.03 -21.38 -46.75
C ARG A 216 -15.35 -21.01 -47.42
N GLY A 217 -15.27 -20.20 -48.46
CA GLY A 217 -16.29 -20.17 -49.51
C GLY A 217 -16.05 -21.32 -50.49
N PRO A 218 -17.08 -21.97 -51.04
CA PRO A 218 -16.92 -22.83 -52.20
C PRO A 218 -17.02 -22.03 -53.49
N ASP A 219 -16.12 -22.38 -54.41
CA ASP A 219 -15.95 -21.88 -55.76
C ASP A 219 -17.20 -21.97 -56.64
N HIS A 220 -17.32 -20.98 -57.53
CA HIS A 220 -18.09 -21.09 -58.76
C HIS A 220 -17.28 -21.85 -59.82
N ARG A 221 -17.80 -22.99 -60.28
CA ARG A 221 -17.84 -23.40 -61.68
C ARG A 221 -18.75 -24.61 -61.89
#